data_AF-A0A543JRY8-F1
#
_entry.id   AF-A0A543JRY8-F1
#
_cell.length_a   1.000
_cell.length_b   1.000
_cell.length_c   1.000
_cell.angle_alpha   90.00
_cell.angle_beta   90.00
_cell.angle_gamma   90.00
#
_symmetry.space_group_name_H-M   'P 1'
#
loop_
_entity.id
_entity.type
_entity.pdbx_description
1 polymer ?
#
loop_
_entity_poly.entity_id
_entity_poly.type
_entity_poly.pdbx_seq_one_letter_code
_entity_poly.pdbx_strand_id
1 'polypeptide(L)'
;MSDERIDPMNLTAQLHYSAAGNPPSTLPESAISNAYPGLEFDIRNIWRRLLVGIELHEADNYVVSADAGHERLVGRRLLTVADHDVIGGLVGPTRPGAGSGPLTTPTNPDGVTMLEWSNSLADVLARHVGQAVPCLFTSGPAPNPVGKPAKLPDPGFEVVELEVRPLFATSAETGDPLAVIAEEMAGPGDLTRGLCSPWQNDYRECACYYWAASRPDYVNVEDTAAGTTTGNHWFAKDREPRVYVLDNRFDSRLVSYDDLFQDWQGRLRFIVGGDDAPEHLDPEADGR
;
A
#
# COMPACT_ATOMS: atom_id res chain seq x y z
N MET A 1 35.41 -19.78 -18.55
CA MET A 1 34.67 -18.64 -19.12
C MET A 1 34.25 -17.83 -17.93
N SER A 2 34.84 -16.66 -17.73
CA SER A 2 34.37 -15.73 -16.71
C SER A 2 32.92 -15.39 -17.05
N ASP A 3 32.04 -15.60 -16.09
CA ASP A 3 30.63 -15.22 -16.17
C ASP A 3 30.61 -13.69 -16.08
N GLU A 4 30.91 -13.01 -17.19
CA GLU A 4 30.78 -11.55 -17.28
C GLU A 4 29.29 -11.22 -17.15
N ARG A 5 28.87 -10.89 -15.93
CA ARG A 5 27.52 -10.37 -15.67
C ARG A 5 27.44 -8.99 -16.32
N ILE A 6 26.40 -8.80 -17.12
CA ILE A 6 26.07 -7.51 -17.72
C ILE A 6 24.97 -6.89 -16.88
N ASP A 7 25.26 -5.75 -16.25
CA ASP A 7 24.25 -4.97 -15.54
C ASP A 7 23.65 -3.90 -16.49
N PRO A 8 22.31 -3.79 -16.57
CA PRO A 8 21.67 -2.82 -17.44
C PRO A 8 21.83 -1.41 -16.85
N MET A 9 22.73 -0.58 -17.35
CA MET A 9 23.00 0.75 -16.76
C MET A 9 21.91 1.82 -17.00
N ASN A 10 20.98 1.58 -17.93
CA ASN A 10 19.94 2.55 -18.26
C ASN A 10 18.74 2.42 -17.31
N LEU A 11 18.67 3.28 -16.29
CA LEU A 11 17.59 3.30 -15.29
C LEU A 11 16.19 3.44 -15.90
N THR A 12 16.03 4.25 -16.96
CA THR A 12 14.74 4.37 -17.67
C THR A 12 14.34 3.05 -18.31
N ALA A 13 15.29 2.35 -18.93
CA ALA A 13 15.05 1.03 -19.50
C ALA A 13 14.74 -0.02 -18.42
N GLN A 14 15.38 0.07 -17.24
CA GLN A 14 15.06 -0.80 -16.11
C GLN A 14 13.64 -0.56 -15.59
N LEU A 15 13.25 0.71 -15.40
CA LEU A 15 11.92 1.08 -14.90
C LEU A 15 10.78 0.63 -15.83
N HIS A 16 10.99 0.74 -17.14
CA HIS A 16 10.01 0.31 -18.15
C HIS A 16 10.19 -1.14 -18.60
N TYR A 17 11.09 -1.90 -17.96
CA TYR A 17 11.26 -3.30 -18.29
C TYR A 17 10.01 -4.08 -17.88
N SER A 18 9.30 -4.61 -18.88
CA SER A 18 8.21 -5.55 -18.67
C SER A 18 8.73 -6.98 -18.86
N ALA A 19 8.68 -7.77 -17.79
CA ALA A 19 9.02 -9.17 -17.86
C ALA A 19 8.07 -9.89 -18.83
N ALA A 20 8.60 -10.78 -19.67
CA ALA A 20 7.80 -11.51 -20.63
C ALA A 20 6.67 -12.30 -19.93
N GLY A 21 5.44 -12.14 -20.40
CA GLY A 21 4.26 -12.80 -19.84
C GLY A 21 3.53 -12.00 -18.76
N ASN A 22 4.09 -10.89 -18.27
CA ASN A 22 3.41 -10.02 -17.33
C ASN A 22 2.55 -8.97 -18.06
N PRO A 23 1.29 -8.72 -17.64
CA PRO A 23 0.48 -7.65 -18.20
C PRO A 23 1.03 -6.27 -17.80
N PRO A 24 0.72 -5.18 -18.53
CA PRO A 24 1.15 -3.82 -18.17
C PRO A 24 0.79 -3.40 -16.74
N SER A 25 -0.28 -3.97 -16.18
CA SER A 25 -0.75 -3.73 -14.80
C SER A 25 0.20 -4.23 -13.71
N THR A 26 1.31 -4.90 -14.05
CA THR A 26 2.33 -5.30 -13.08
C THR A 26 3.39 -4.23 -12.84
N LEU A 27 3.37 -3.12 -13.58
CA LEU A 27 4.35 -2.05 -13.42
C LEU A 27 3.89 -1.06 -12.34
N PRO A 28 4.79 -0.51 -11.51
CA PRO A 28 4.42 0.50 -10.51
C PRO A 28 3.68 1.72 -11.08
N GLU A 29 3.95 2.09 -12.34
CA GLU A 29 3.27 3.19 -13.05
C GLU A 29 1.79 2.94 -13.31
N SER A 30 1.35 1.67 -13.34
CA SER A 30 -0.05 1.30 -13.48
C SER A 30 -0.81 1.29 -12.15
N ALA A 31 -0.10 1.44 -11.02
CA ALA A 31 -0.70 1.36 -9.70
C ALA A 31 -1.27 2.71 -9.26
N ILE A 32 -2.46 2.67 -8.68
CA ILE A 32 -2.98 3.79 -7.90
C ILE A 32 -2.64 3.52 -6.43
N SER A 33 -1.44 3.95 -6.03
CA SER A 33 -0.97 3.82 -4.65
C SER A 33 -1.69 4.83 -3.75
N ASN A 34 -2.44 4.34 -2.76
CA ASN A 34 -3.03 5.18 -1.71
C ASN A 34 -2.61 4.67 -0.32
N ALA A 35 -3.06 5.34 0.76
CA ALA A 35 -2.66 5.00 2.14
C ALA A 35 -3.19 3.65 2.65
N TYR A 36 -4.06 3.00 1.88
CA TYR A 36 -4.49 1.61 2.05
C TYR A 36 -3.84 0.75 0.95
N PRO A 37 -3.53 -0.53 1.23
CA PRO A 37 -2.94 -1.39 0.22
C PRO A 37 -3.81 -1.38 -1.04
N GLY A 38 -3.18 -1.22 -2.21
CA GLY A 38 -3.86 -1.41 -3.49
C GLY A 38 -4.25 -2.87 -3.64
N LEU A 39 -5.01 -3.19 -4.69
CA LEU A 39 -5.30 -4.59 -5.03
C LEU A 39 -4.06 -5.32 -5.56
N GLU A 40 -3.04 -4.57 -5.93
CA GLU A 40 -1.84 -5.04 -6.63
C GLU A 40 -0.67 -5.27 -5.67
N PHE A 41 -0.41 -4.33 -4.74
CA PHE A 41 0.68 -4.40 -3.78
C PHE A 41 0.44 -3.54 -2.53
N ASP A 42 0.98 -4.01 -1.41
CA ASP A 42 1.05 -3.32 -0.13
C ASP A 42 2.43 -2.68 0.06
N ILE A 43 2.56 -1.45 -0.43
CA ILE A 43 3.80 -0.67 -0.40
C ILE A 43 4.27 -0.35 1.03
N ARG A 44 3.42 -0.47 2.05
CA ARG A 44 3.81 -0.24 3.44
C ARG A 44 4.89 -1.21 3.89
N ASN A 45 4.92 -2.41 3.30
CA ASN A 45 5.92 -3.42 3.63
C ASN A 45 7.35 -3.02 3.24
N ILE A 46 7.53 -2.11 2.29
CA ILE A 46 8.84 -1.58 1.89
C ILE A 46 9.54 -0.89 3.06
N TRP A 47 8.79 -0.21 3.92
CA TRP A 47 9.35 0.67 4.95
C TRP A 47 9.71 -0.04 6.26
N ARG A 48 9.18 -1.25 6.46
CA ARG A 48 9.28 -1.98 7.74
C ARG A 48 10.71 -2.21 8.19
N ARG A 49 11.64 -2.34 7.24
CA ARG A 49 13.06 -2.66 7.48
C ARG A 49 14.00 -1.49 7.18
N LEU A 50 13.46 -0.27 7.03
CA LEU A 50 14.24 0.92 6.72
C LEU A 50 15.40 1.13 7.70
N LEU A 51 15.20 0.80 8.99
CA LEU A 51 16.22 0.93 10.02
C LEU A 51 16.91 -0.42 10.21
N VAL A 52 18.23 -0.46 10.02
CA VAL A 52 19.06 -1.66 10.19
C VAL A 52 18.87 -2.23 11.60
N GLY A 53 18.67 -3.54 11.69
CA GLY A 53 18.57 -4.25 12.96
C GLY A 53 17.16 -4.38 13.54
N ILE A 54 16.14 -3.73 12.97
CA ILE A 54 14.76 -3.84 13.43
C ILE A 54 13.77 -4.03 12.28
N GLU A 55 12.62 -4.60 12.60
CA GLU A 55 11.45 -4.68 11.74
C GLU A 55 10.26 -4.02 12.44
N LEU A 56 9.67 -3.04 11.78
CA LEU A 56 8.44 -2.36 12.20
C LEU A 56 7.21 -3.09 11.67
N HIS A 57 6.08 -2.87 12.34
CA HIS A 57 4.78 -3.24 11.82
C HIS A 57 4.44 -2.37 10.58
N GLU A 58 3.84 -2.95 9.54
CA GLU A 58 3.52 -2.22 8.29
C GLU A 58 2.56 -1.04 8.51
N ALA A 59 1.68 -1.15 9.49
CA ALA A 59 0.62 -0.19 9.77
C ALA A 59 0.65 0.37 11.20
N ASP A 60 1.74 0.14 11.94
CA ASP A 60 1.88 0.69 13.29
C ASP A 60 3.33 1.01 13.63
N ASN A 61 3.59 1.99 14.50
CA ASN A 61 4.95 2.41 14.87
C ASN A 61 5.62 1.49 15.91
N TYR A 62 5.34 0.19 15.80
CA TYR A 62 5.69 -0.84 16.76
C TYR A 62 6.78 -1.74 16.19
N VAL A 63 7.81 -2.04 16.99
CA VAL A 63 8.86 -2.98 16.59
C VAL A 63 8.37 -4.41 16.78
N VAL A 64 8.24 -5.17 15.70
CA VAL A 64 7.74 -6.55 15.69
C VAL A 64 8.85 -7.60 15.74
N SER A 65 10.03 -7.26 15.23
CA SER A 65 11.21 -8.13 15.25
C SER A 65 12.48 -7.28 15.31
N ALA A 66 13.58 -7.90 15.74
CA ALA A 66 14.89 -7.26 15.80
C ALA A 66 16.01 -8.30 15.69
N ASP A 67 17.12 -7.86 15.10
CA ASP A 67 18.36 -8.63 15.01
C ASP A 67 19.10 -8.64 16.36
N ALA A 68 20.15 -9.48 16.44
CA ALA A 68 21.02 -9.54 17.60
C ALA A 68 21.61 -8.16 17.95
N GLY A 69 21.52 -7.76 19.22
CA GLY A 69 21.90 -6.43 19.72
C GLY A 69 20.74 -5.44 19.83
N HIS A 70 19.62 -5.70 19.15
CA HIS A 70 18.43 -4.83 19.13
C HIS A 70 17.19 -5.49 19.74
N GLU A 71 17.30 -6.71 20.30
CA GLU A 71 16.19 -7.51 20.79
C GLU A 71 15.36 -6.79 21.87
N ARG A 72 16.01 -5.93 22.66
CA ARG A 72 15.36 -5.12 23.69
C ARG A 72 14.31 -4.15 23.12
N LEU A 73 14.41 -3.80 21.83
CA LEU A 73 13.52 -2.87 21.14
C LEU A 73 12.22 -3.54 20.71
N VAL A 74 12.16 -4.88 20.66
CA VAL A 74 10.94 -5.60 20.33
C VAL A 74 9.84 -5.21 21.30
N GLY A 75 8.71 -4.84 20.71
CA GLY A 75 7.52 -4.41 21.41
C GLY A 75 7.50 -2.95 21.86
N ARG A 76 8.54 -2.18 21.55
CA ARG A 76 8.61 -0.74 21.83
C ARG A 76 8.03 0.08 20.69
N ARG A 77 7.70 1.33 20.98
CA ARG A 77 7.14 2.29 20.01
C ARG A 77 8.22 3.22 19.51
N LEU A 78 8.40 3.32 18.20
CA LEU A 78 9.26 4.31 17.54
C LEU A 78 8.49 5.62 17.41
N LEU A 79 9.06 6.74 17.87
CA LEU A 79 8.37 8.02 17.95
C LEU A 79 8.99 9.06 17.02
N THR A 80 10.31 9.00 16.83
CA THR A 80 11.04 9.87 15.90
C THR A 80 12.18 9.11 15.23
N VAL A 81 12.53 9.52 14.01
CA VAL A 81 13.74 9.08 13.29
C VAL A 81 14.46 10.33 12.78
N ALA A 82 15.73 10.49 13.15
CA ALA A 82 16.45 11.75 12.98
C ALA A 82 15.66 12.92 13.62
N ASP A 83 15.27 13.90 12.83
CA ASP A 83 14.45 15.06 13.20
C ASP A 83 12.97 14.93 12.80
N HIS A 84 12.55 13.77 12.30
CA HIS A 84 11.19 13.52 11.81
C HIS A 84 10.35 12.77 12.85
N ASP A 85 9.16 13.30 13.16
CA ASP A 85 8.16 12.60 13.95
C ASP A 85 7.49 11.51 13.09
N VAL A 86 7.32 10.31 13.64
CA VAL A 86 6.56 9.22 13.00
C VAL A 86 5.16 9.06 13.60
N ILE A 87 4.76 9.98 14.47
CA ILE A 87 3.44 10.06 15.08
C ILE A 87 2.85 11.46 14.86
N GLY A 88 1.52 11.55 14.81
CA GLY A 88 0.77 12.79 14.72
C GLY A 88 -0.32 12.86 15.77
N GLY A 89 -0.61 14.07 16.25
CA GLY A 89 -1.74 14.31 17.14
C GLY A 89 -3.07 14.20 16.39
N LEU A 90 -4.01 13.46 16.96
CA LEU A 90 -5.38 13.34 16.47
C LEU A 90 -6.23 14.46 17.06
N VAL A 91 -6.76 15.32 16.18
CA VAL A 91 -7.63 16.43 16.57
C VAL A 91 -8.90 16.38 15.74
N GLY A 92 -10.05 16.49 16.40
CA GLY A 92 -11.33 16.50 15.72
C GLY A 92 -12.52 16.61 16.68
N PRO A 93 -13.74 16.67 16.15
CA PRO A 93 -14.95 16.63 16.95
C PRO A 93 -15.18 15.20 17.48
N THR A 94 -15.43 15.05 18.78
CA THR A 94 -15.78 13.73 19.37
C THR A 94 -17.23 13.35 19.13
N ARG A 95 -18.08 14.31 18.72
CA ARG A 95 -19.49 14.13 18.37
C ARG A 95 -19.89 15.09 17.25
N PRO A 96 -20.88 14.76 16.40
CA PRO A 96 -21.37 15.67 15.37
C PRO A 96 -21.74 17.05 15.95
N GLY A 97 -21.21 18.12 15.34
CA GLY A 97 -21.47 19.50 15.74
C GLY A 97 -20.69 20.02 16.96
N ALA A 98 -19.85 19.19 17.60
CA ALA A 98 -18.96 19.65 18.66
C ALA A 98 -17.74 20.41 18.11
N GLY A 99 -17.08 21.19 18.98
CA GLY A 99 -15.78 21.78 18.66
C GLY A 99 -14.66 20.74 18.55
N SER A 100 -13.59 21.08 17.83
CA SER A 100 -12.42 20.22 17.70
C SER A 100 -11.57 20.21 18.97
N GLY A 101 -11.15 19.01 19.38
CA GLY A 101 -10.19 18.82 20.47
C GLY A 101 -9.38 17.53 20.26
N PRO A 102 -8.43 17.22 21.15
CA PRO A 102 -7.67 15.97 21.10
C PRO A 102 -8.62 14.76 21.15
N LEU A 103 -8.41 13.81 20.25
CA LEU A 103 -9.19 12.57 20.19
C LEU A 103 -8.51 11.49 21.02
N THR A 104 -8.86 11.44 22.31
CA THR A 104 -8.27 10.49 23.28
C THR A 104 -9.22 9.33 23.58
N THR A 105 -8.65 8.19 23.99
CA THR A 105 -9.39 7.03 24.49
C THR A 105 -8.67 6.43 25.71
N PRO A 106 -9.29 5.53 26.49
CA PRO A 106 -8.60 4.87 27.61
C PRO A 106 -7.32 4.13 27.21
N THR A 107 -7.23 3.66 25.96
CA THR A 107 -6.06 2.96 25.39
C THR A 107 -5.20 3.88 24.52
N ASN A 108 -5.54 5.15 24.37
CA ASN A 108 -4.74 6.16 23.68
C ASN A 108 -4.96 7.52 24.36
N PRO A 109 -4.44 7.68 25.59
CA PRO A 109 -4.66 8.89 26.39
C PRO A 109 -3.98 10.12 25.78
N ASP A 110 -2.92 9.93 25.00
CA ASP A 110 -2.17 11.01 24.35
C ASP A 110 -2.84 11.48 23.05
N GLY A 111 -3.82 10.71 22.55
CA GLY A 111 -4.56 11.04 21.33
C GLY A 111 -3.64 11.14 20.12
N VAL A 112 -2.71 10.19 19.96
CA VAL A 112 -1.77 10.16 18.84
C VAL A 112 -2.03 8.97 17.92
N THR A 113 -1.63 9.09 16.66
CA THR A 113 -1.62 7.99 15.69
C THR A 113 -0.26 7.94 15.03
N MET A 114 0.13 6.78 14.49
CA MET A 114 1.27 6.75 13.57
C MET A 114 0.94 7.58 12.32
N LEU A 115 1.96 8.22 11.77
CA LEU A 115 1.93 8.74 10.41
C LEU A 115 2.28 7.61 9.44
N GLU A 116 1.60 7.53 8.31
CA GLU A 116 1.94 6.55 7.27
C GLU A 116 3.42 6.67 6.89
N TRP A 117 4.07 5.53 6.63
CA TRP A 117 5.53 5.45 6.53
C TRP A 117 6.11 6.27 5.39
N SER A 118 5.49 6.24 4.21
CA SER A 118 5.95 7.03 3.07
C SER A 118 5.92 8.53 3.38
N ASN A 119 4.89 9.00 4.09
CA ASN A 119 4.80 10.40 4.49
C ASN A 119 5.80 10.80 5.58
N SER A 120 6.15 9.90 6.49
CA SER A 120 7.01 10.21 7.64
C SER A 120 8.49 9.93 7.41
N LEU A 121 8.83 9.01 6.50
CA LEU A 121 10.19 8.51 6.31
C LEU A 121 10.80 8.81 4.94
N ALA A 122 10.05 9.37 3.98
CA ALA A 122 10.61 9.70 2.66
C ALA A 122 11.80 10.68 2.76
N ASP A 123 11.69 11.70 3.61
CA ASP A 123 12.78 12.65 3.85
C ASP A 123 13.98 12.00 4.56
N VAL A 124 13.71 11.08 5.49
CA VAL A 124 14.75 10.31 6.17
C VAL A 124 15.53 9.48 5.16
N LEU A 125 14.83 8.73 4.31
CA LEU A 125 15.42 7.94 3.24
C LEU A 125 16.22 8.83 2.27
N ALA A 126 15.70 10.00 1.89
CA ALA A 126 16.39 10.87 0.93
C ALA A 126 17.70 11.46 1.48
N ARG A 127 17.82 11.66 2.80
CA ARG A 127 18.94 12.41 3.42
C ARG A 127 19.94 11.54 4.17
N HIS A 128 19.51 10.39 4.68
CA HIS A 128 20.26 9.65 5.69
C HIS A 128 20.64 8.22 5.31
N VAL A 129 20.40 7.77 4.07
CA VAL A 129 20.84 6.43 3.62
C VAL A 129 22.33 6.19 3.92
N GLY A 130 22.61 5.05 4.57
CA GLY A 130 23.93 4.64 5.02
C GLY A 130 24.45 5.36 6.27
N GLN A 131 23.65 6.23 6.89
CA GLN A 131 24.01 6.96 8.10
C GLN A 131 23.26 6.40 9.31
N ALA A 132 23.95 6.35 10.44
CA ALA A 132 23.32 6.17 11.75
C ALA A 132 22.59 7.46 12.15
N VAL A 133 21.32 7.34 12.52
CA VAL A 133 20.49 8.46 12.96
C VAL A 133 19.85 8.18 14.32
N PRO A 134 19.62 9.22 15.14
CA PRO A 134 18.96 9.06 16.43
C PRO A 134 17.50 8.66 16.22
N CYS A 135 17.09 7.56 16.83
CA CYS A 135 15.72 7.08 16.83
C CYS A 135 15.19 7.10 18.26
N LEU A 136 14.08 7.80 18.51
CA LEU A 136 13.46 7.88 19.83
C LEU A 136 12.46 6.73 19.99
N PHE A 137 12.64 5.92 21.02
CA PHE A 137 11.73 4.84 21.40
C PHE A 137 11.15 5.07 22.79
N THR A 138 10.05 4.38 23.10
CA THR A 138 9.68 4.13 24.51
C THR A 138 10.79 3.36 25.21
N SER A 139 10.95 3.49 26.53
CA SER A 139 12.00 2.78 27.28
C SER A 139 11.66 1.31 27.56
N GLY A 140 10.40 0.91 27.34
CA GLY A 140 9.94 -0.46 27.42
C GLY A 140 8.79 -0.76 26.47
N PRO A 141 8.29 -2.01 26.46
CA PRO A 141 7.21 -2.40 25.57
C PRO A 141 5.92 -1.59 25.82
N ALA A 142 5.29 -1.15 24.75
CA ALA A 142 4.10 -0.31 24.80
C ALA A 142 3.06 -0.81 23.78
N PRO A 143 2.08 -1.65 24.21
CA PRO A 143 1.09 -2.21 23.30
C PRO A 143 0.14 -1.15 22.73
N ASN A 144 -0.02 -0.03 23.42
CA ASN A 144 -0.87 1.08 23.03
C ASN A 144 -0.05 2.24 22.44
N PRO A 145 -0.67 3.15 21.65
CA PRO A 145 -0.02 4.37 21.19
C PRO A 145 0.50 5.23 22.36
N VAL A 146 1.67 5.83 22.17
CA VAL A 146 2.35 6.68 23.17
C VAL A 146 2.80 7.97 22.50
N GLY A 147 2.52 9.10 23.14
CA GLY A 147 2.96 10.43 22.70
C GLY A 147 4.43 10.71 22.99
N LYS A 148 4.97 11.76 22.36
CA LYS A 148 6.34 12.22 22.61
C LYS A 148 6.45 12.96 23.95
N PRO A 149 7.55 12.81 24.72
CA PRO A 149 7.75 13.61 25.92
C PRO A 149 7.91 15.09 25.58
N ALA A 150 7.55 15.97 26.51
CA ALA A 150 7.70 17.41 26.32
C ALA A 150 9.17 17.86 26.24
N LYS A 151 10.08 17.12 26.87
CA LYS A 151 11.54 17.39 26.90
C LYS A 151 12.31 16.08 26.99
N LEU A 152 13.55 16.10 26.50
CA LEU A 152 14.53 15.02 26.67
C LEU A 152 15.72 15.53 27.52
N PRO A 153 16.39 14.65 28.28
CA PRO A 153 16.08 13.23 28.48
C PRO A 153 14.83 13.03 29.34
N ASP A 154 14.11 11.93 29.10
CA ASP A 154 12.97 11.49 29.90
C ASP A 154 13.10 9.97 30.16
N PRO A 155 12.95 9.49 31.40
CA PRO A 155 13.15 8.07 31.74
C PRO A 155 12.15 7.11 31.07
N GLY A 156 11.03 7.61 30.55
CA GLY A 156 10.06 6.85 29.77
C GLY A 156 10.51 6.55 28.35
N PHE A 157 11.67 7.08 27.92
CA PHE A 157 12.11 7.03 26.53
C PHE A 157 13.61 6.75 26.41
N GLU A 158 14.02 6.20 25.28
CA GLU A 158 15.42 5.85 24.96
C GLU A 158 15.73 6.33 23.54
N VAL A 159 16.89 6.95 23.34
CA VAL A 159 17.42 7.27 22.00
C VAL A 159 18.40 6.18 21.61
N VAL A 160 18.22 5.63 20.41
CA VAL A 160 19.07 4.59 19.84
C VAL A 160 19.53 5.03 18.45
N GLU A 161 20.83 4.95 18.19
CA GLU A 161 21.38 5.20 16.86
C GLU A 161 21.16 3.97 15.98
N LEU A 162 20.43 4.14 14.87
CA LEU A 162 20.16 3.08 13.90
C LEU A 162 20.53 3.56 12.49
N GLU A 163 21.15 2.69 11.71
CA GLU A 163 21.51 2.99 10.32
C GLU A 163 20.28 2.94 9.40
N VAL A 164 20.16 3.90 8.49
CA VAL A 164 19.12 3.91 7.46
C VAL A 164 19.56 3.10 6.24
N ARG A 165 18.79 2.07 5.89
CA ARG A 165 19.03 1.21 4.72
C ARG A 165 18.78 1.95 3.40
N PRO A 166 19.52 1.62 2.33
CA PRO A 166 19.14 2.01 0.98
C PRO A 166 17.84 1.31 0.56
N LEU A 167 16.97 2.04 -0.14
CA LEU A 167 15.74 1.48 -0.70
C LEU A 167 16.01 0.57 -1.91
N PHE A 168 16.95 0.99 -2.76
CA PHE A 168 17.24 0.32 -4.02
C PHE A 168 18.49 -0.53 -3.92
N ALA A 169 18.51 -1.64 -4.66
CA ALA A 169 19.66 -2.49 -4.82
C ALA A 169 20.80 -1.76 -5.55
N THR A 170 22.01 -2.26 -5.40
CA THR A 170 23.22 -1.70 -6.03
C THR A 170 23.81 -2.69 -7.02
N SER A 171 24.31 -2.19 -8.15
CA SER A 171 25.06 -2.98 -9.15
C SER A 171 26.32 -3.58 -8.52
N ALA A 172 26.53 -4.87 -8.73
CA ALA A 172 27.74 -5.55 -8.27
C ALA A 172 28.98 -5.13 -9.08
N GLU A 173 28.78 -4.71 -10.33
CA GLU A 173 29.86 -4.32 -11.26
C GLU A 173 30.27 -2.85 -11.11
N THR A 174 29.30 -1.93 -10.97
CA THR A 174 29.60 -0.49 -10.92
C THR A 174 29.46 0.14 -9.55
N GLY A 175 28.73 -0.49 -8.63
CA GLY A 175 28.38 0.12 -7.34
C GLY A 175 27.30 1.20 -7.44
N ASP A 176 26.67 1.38 -8.61
CA ASP A 176 25.59 2.35 -8.80
C ASP A 176 24.23 1.77 -8.38
N PRO A 177 23.25 2.61 -7.96
CA PRO A 177 21.89 2.16 -7.67
C PRO A 177 21.18 1.57 -8.91
N LEU A 178 20.36 0.54 -8.70
CA LEU A 178 19.46 -0.06 -9.67
C LEU A 178 18.03 0.44 -9.45
N ALA A 179 17.14 0.28 -10.42
CA ALA A 179 15.70 0.57 -10.27
C ALA A 179 14.92 -0.58 -9.61
N VAL A 180 15.59 -1.41 -8.83
CA VAL A 180 15.05 -2.61 -8.17
C VAL A 180 15.06 -2.38 -6.66
N ILE A 181 13.94 -2.62 -5.99
CA ILE A 181 13.86 -2.56 -4.52
C ILE A 181 14.84 -3.58 -3.94
N ALA A 182 15.66 -3.17 -2.98
CA ALA A 182 16.62 -4.05 -2.31
C ALA A 182 15.87 -5.20 -1.60
N GLU A 183 16.39 -6.43 -1.71
CA GLU A 183 15.76 -7.62 -1.13
C GLU A 183 15.68 -7.55 0.40
N GLU A 184 16.63 -6.83 1.02
CA GLU A 184 16.64 -6.54 2.45
C GLU A 184 15.49 -5.61 2.89
N MET A 185 14.92 -4.84 1.95
CA MET A 185 13.76 -3.97 2.20
C MET A 185 12.46 -4.77 2.06
N ALA A 186 12.30 -5.50 0.96
CA ALA A 186 11.13 -6.33 0.69
C ALA A 186 11.52 -7.65 0.01
N GLY A 187 11.31 -8.76 0.72
CA GLY A 187 11.60 -10.10 0.21
C GLY A 187 10.43 -10.70 -0.60
N PRO A 188 10.59 -11.93 -1.12
CA PRO A 188 9.54 -12.64 -1.82
C PRO A 188 8.22 -12.71 -1.03
N GLY A 189 7.14 -12.19 -1.62
CA GLY A 189 5.80 -12.17 -1.01
C GLY A 189 5.54 -11.01 -0.04
N ASP A 190 6.55 -10.22 0.35
CA ASP A 190 6.34 -9.11 1.30
C ASP A 190 5.44 -8.01 0.74
N LEU A 191 5.46 -7.79 -0.57
CA LEU A 191 4.59 -6.79 -1.20
C LEU A 191 3.12 -7.23 -1.32
N THR A 192 2.79 -8.50 -1.06
CA THR A 192 1.41 -9.00 -1.18
C THR A 192 0.87 -9.64 0.10
N ARG A 193 1.71 -9.84 1.12
CA ARG A 193 1.34 -10.47 2.40
C ARG A 193 0.26 -9.73 3.19
N GLY A 194 0.14 -8.42 2.98
CA GLY A 194 -0.85 -7.59 3.65
C GLY A 194 -2.21 -7.54 2.93
N LEU A 195 -2.31 -8.16 1.76
CA LEU A 195 -3.54 -8.22 0.95
C LEU A 195 -4.43 -9.37 1.42
N CYS A 196 -5.74 -9.28 1.19
CA CYS A 196 -6.65 -10.36 1.54
C CYS A 196 -6.35 -11.63 0.73
N SER A 197 -6.45 -12.76 1.41
CA SER A 197 -6.41 -14.09 0.81
C SER A 197 -7.73 -14.81 1.11
N PRO A 198 -8.55 -15.13 0.10
CA PRO A 198 -8.32 -14.86 -1.33
C PRO A 198 -8.61 -13.39 -1.72
N TRP A 199 -8.00 -12.91 -2.81
CA TRP A 199 -8.02 -11.50 -3.23
C TRP A 199 -9.42 -10.97 -3.57
N GLN A 200 -10.35 -11.86 -3.94
CA GLN A 200 -11.73 -11.49 -4.28
C GLN A 200 -12.46 -10.81 -3.11
N ASN A 201 -12.02 -11.03 -1.87
CA ASN A 201 -12.55 -10.31 -0.71
C ASN A 201 -12.29 -8.81 -0.82
N ASP A 202 -11.03 -8.39 -0.99
CA ASP A 202 -10.69 -6.97 -1.18
C ASP A 202 -11.37 -6.41 -2.43
N TYR A 203 -11.39 -7.21 -3.49
CA TYR A 203 -12.01 -6.81 -4.75
C TYR A 203 -13.51 -6.55 -4.61
N ARG A 204 -14.24 -7.31 -3.79
CA ARG A 204 -15.68 -7.07 -3.55
C ARG A 204 -15.93 -6.03 -2.47
N GLU A 205 -15.08 -5.97 -1.44
CA GLU A 205 -15.30 -5.17 -0.22
C GLU A 205 -14.98 -3.71 -0.35
N CYS A 206 -14.04 -3.35 -1.22
CA CYS A 206 -13.65 -1.96 -1.36
C CYS A 206 -14.85 -1.14 -1.83
N ALA A 207 -15.50 -0.46 -0.88
CA ALA A 207 -16.66 0.40 -1.12
C ALA A 207 -16.22 1.81 -1.54
N CYS A 208 -14.92 2.04 -1.63
CA CYS A 208 -14.33 3.30 -2.02
C CYS A 208 -13.96 3.27 -3.50
N TYR A 209 -14.31 4.36 -4.20
CA TYR A 209 -14.10 4.58 -5.63
C TYR A 209 -12.63 4.90 -5.98
N TYR A 210 -11.66 4.38 -5.22
CA TYR A 210 -10.27 4.82 -5.25
C TYR A 210 -9.44 4.22 -6.38
N TRP A 211 -9.90 3.15 -7.02
CA TRP A 211 -9.09 2.37 -7.96
C TRP A 211 -9.68 2.31 -9.36
N ALA A 212 -10.27 3.40 -9.84
CA ALA A 212 -11.02 3.40 -11.10
C ALA A 212 -10.23 2.88 -12.33
N ALA A 213 -8.89 2.96 -12.32
CA ALA A 213 -8.05 2.42 -13.39
C ALA A 213 -7.95 0.88 -13.40
N SER A 214 -7.98 0.23 -12.23
CA SER A 214 -7.82 -1.23 -12.08
C SER A 214 -9.13 -1.96 -11.74
N ARG A 215 -10.06 -1.21 -11.14
CA ARG A 215 -11.40 -1.64 -10.73
C ARG A 215 -12.34 -0.45 -10.92
N PRO A 216 -12.83 -0.21 -12.15
CA PRO A 216 -13.79 0.86 -12.38
C PRO A 216 -15.08 0.59 -11.60
N ASP A 217 -15.82 1.63 -11.24
CA ASP A 217 -17.13 1.48 -10.59
C ASP A 217 -18.28 1.75 -11.57
N TYR A 218 -18.06 2.67 -12.51
CA TYR A 218 -19.04 3.12 -13.50
C TYR A 218 -18.49 2.96 -14.92
N VAL A 219 -19.14 2.13 -15.73
CA VAL A 219 -18.70 1.72 -17.08
C VAL A 219 -19.84 1.85 -18.09
N ASN A 220 -19.54 1.75 -19.38
CA ASN A 220 -20.50 1.89 -20.49
C ASN A 220 -21.29 3.22 -20.41
N VAL A 221 -20.58 4.31 -20.14
CA VAL A 221 -21.17 5.60 -19.80
C VAL A 221 -21.61 6.36 -21.05
N GLU A 222 -22.85 6.82 -21.08
CA GLU A 222 -23.41 7.66 -22.13
C GLU A 222 -24.01 8.94 -21.57
N ASP A 223 -23.82 10.05 -22.29
CA ASP A 223 -24.52 11.29 -22.01
C ASP A 223 -26.01 11.17 -22.42
N THR A 224 -26.89 11.63 -21.54
CA THR A 224 -28.32 11.71 -21.81
C THR A 224 -28.68 13.08 -22.37
N ALA A 225 -29.83 13.17 -23.05
CA ALA A 225 -30.37 14.44 -23.53
C ALA A 225 -30.63 15.48 -22.42
N ALA A 226 -30.69 15.06 -21.16
CA ALA A 226 -30.86 15.94 -20.00
C ALA A 226 -29.54 16.52 -19.47
N GLY A 227 -28.39 16.19 -20.09
CA GLY A 227 -27.07 16.59 -19.61
C GLY A 227 -26.61 15.83 -18.36
N THR A 228 -27.23 14.68 -18.08
CA THR A 228 -26.76 13.70 -17.09
C THR A 228 -26.08 12.53 -17.80
N THR A 229 -25.49 11.59 -17.08
CA THR A 229 -24.99 10.35 -17.66
C THR A 229 -25.84 9.15 -17.24
N THR A 230 -25.83 8.10 -18.06
CA THR A 230 -26.30 6.75 -17.71
C THR A 230 -25.22 5.73 -18.03
N GLY A 231 -25.27 4.56 -17.40
CA GLY A 231 -24.26 3.52 -17.57
C GLY A 231 -24.47 2.41 -16.56
N ASN A 232 -23.48 1.53 -16.41
CA ASN A 232 -23.57 0.36 -15.55
C ASN A 232 -22.64 0.46 -14.34
N HIS A 233 -23.10 -0.11 -13.23
CA HIS A 233 -22.19 -0.45 -12.14
C HIS A 233 -21.28 -1.59 -12.60
N TRP A 234 -19.98 -1.50 -12.36
CA TRP A 234 -18.97 -2.50 -12.77
C TRP A 234 -19.32 -3.95 -12.41
N PHE A 235 -19.78 -4.21 -11.19
CA PHE A 235 -20.26 -5.53 -10.76
C PHE A 235 -21.67 -5.92 -11.22
N ALA A 236 -22.35 -5.15 -12.07
CA ALA A 236 -23.65 -5.58 -12.59
C ALA A 236 -23.51 -6.88 -13.38
N LYS A 237 -24.26 -7.91 -12.99
CA LYS A 237 -24.30 -9.22 -13.68
C LYS A 237 -24.84 -9.08 -15.10
N ASP A 238 -25.84 -8.22 -15.24
CA ASP A 238 -26.46 -7.84 -16.51
C ASP A 238 -26.18 -6.36 -16.81
N ARG A 239 -25.78 -6.08 -18.05
CA ARG A 239 -25.44 -4.72 -18.52
C ARG A 239 -26.60 -4.00 -19.20
N GLU A 240 -27.69 -4.71 -19.48
CA GLU A 240 -28.87 -4.13 -20.12
C GLU A 240 -30.11 -4.31 -19.23
N PRO A 241 -30.89 -3.24 -19.00
CA PRO A 241 -30.67 -1.86 -19.46
C PRO A 241 -29.51 -1.17 -18.75
N ARG A 242 -28.91 -0.15 -19.38
CA ARG A 242 -27.85 0.70 -18.80
C ARG A 242 -28.37 1.56 -17.65
N VAL A 243 -28.40 0.96 -16.46
CA VAL A 243 -28.83 1.60 -15.23
C VAL A 243 -27.81 1.33 -14.14
N TYR A 244 -27.35 2.40 -13.50
CA TYR A 244 -26.44 2.30 -12.36
C TYR A 244 -27.18 1.76 -11.15
N VAL A 245 -26.73 0.61 -10.64
CA VAL A 245 -27.27 0.00 -9.42
C VAL A 245 -26.36 0.36 -8.27
N LEU A 246 -26.88 1.06 -7.26
CA LEU A 246 -26.11 1.38 -6.06
C LEU A 246 -25.78 0.11 -5.27
N ASP A 247 -24.49 -0.12 -5.03
CA ASP A 247 -24.05 -1.26 -4.24
C ASP A 247 -24.31 -1.05 -2.74
N ASN A 248 -25.41 -1.63 -2.27
CA ASN A 248 -25.76 -1.72 -0.86
C ASN A 248 -25.33 -3.05 -0.22
N ARG A 249 -24.56 -3.88 -0.95
CA ARG A 249 -24.11 -5.24 -0.58
C ARG A 249 -25.21 -6.31 -0.50
N PHE A 250 -26.46 -5.97 -0.82
CA PHE A 250 -27.59 -6.90 -0.79
C PHE A 250 -28.30 -7.04 -2.14
N ASP A 251 -28.09 -6.12 -3.08
CA ASP A 251 -28.73 -6.16 -4.39
C ASP A 251 -28.20 -7.35 -5.22
N SER A 252 -29.08 -8.31 -5.51
CA SER A 252 -28.73 -9.56 -6.18
C SER A 252 -28.33 -9.40 -7.65
N ARG A 253 -28.58 -8.22 -8.24
CA ARG A 253 -28.14 -7.86 -9.59
C ARG A 253 -26.63 -7.62 -9.67
N LEU A 254 -25.99 -7.38 -8.53
CA LEU A 254 -24.54 -7.22 -8.45
C LEU A 254 -23.87 -8.55 -8.12
N VAL A 255 -22.67 -8.75 -8.66
CA VAL A 255 -21.80 -9.89 -8.36
C VAL A 255 -21.52 -9.95 -6.85
N SER A 256 -21.74 -11.13 -6.27
CA SER A 256 -21.49 -11.43 -4.85
C SER A 256 -20.11 -12.07 -4.64
N TYR A 257 -19.72 -12.30 -3.37
CA TYR A 257 -18.51 -13.07 -3.06
C TYR A 257 -18.60 -14.50 -3.60
N ASP A 258 -19.74 -15.16 -3.42
CA ASP A 258 -19.93 -16.54 -3.89
C ASP A 258 -19.77 -16.61 -5.42
N ASP A 259 -20.30 -15.62 -6.13
CA ASP A 259 -20.13 -15.52 -7.58
C ASP A 259 -18.65 -15.41 -7.98
N LEU A 260 -17.86 -14.59 -7.26
CA LEU A 260 -16.43 -14.41 -7.54
C LEU A 260 -15.58 -15.63 -7.12
N PHE A 261 -15.92 -16.29 -6.02
CA PHE A 261 -15.21 -17.49 -5.59
C PHE A 261 -15.47 -18.67 -6.53
N GLN A 262 -16.67 -18.76 -7.10
CA GLN A 262 -17.03 -19.83 -8.03
C GLN A 262 -16.53 -19.57 -9.46
N ASP A 263 -16.62 -18.33 -9.95
CA ASP A 263 -16.39 -18.02 -11.36
C ASP A 263 -15.93 -16.57 -11.59
N TRP A 264 -14.89 -16.10 -10.90
CA TRP A 264 -14.42 -14.71 -11.15
C TRP A 264 -14.08 -14.45 -12.63
N GLN A 265 -13.56 -15.44 -13.37
CA GLN A 265 -13.19 -15.29 -14.78
C GLN A 265 -14.41 -15.07 -15.69
N GLY A 266 -15.51 -15.79 -15.47
CA GLY A 266 -16.74 -15.59 -16.22
C GLY A 266 -17.55 -14.37 -15.76
N ARG A 267 -17.36 -13.94 -14.50
CA ARG A 267 -18.10 -12.80 -13.92
C ARG A 267 -17.46 -11.44 -14.21
N LEU A 268 -16.14 -11.36 -14.24
CA LEU A 268 -15.42 -10.10 -14.47
C LEU A 268 -15.08 -9.94 -15.95
N ARG A 269 -15.67 -8.93 -16.59
CA ARG A 269 -15.45 -8.61 -18.01
C ARG A 269 -14.34 -7.58 -18.14
N PHE A 270 -13.48 -7.66 -19.15
CA PHE A 270 -12.50 -6.60 -19.39
C PHE A 270 -13.18 -5.29 -19.81
N ILE A 271 -12.58 -4.15 -19.44
CA ILE A 271 -12.99 -2.82 -19.91
C ILE A 271 -11.91 -2.25 -20.80
N VAL A 272 -12.30 -1.76 -21.97
CA VAL A 272 -11.42 -1.07 -22.91
C VAL A 272 -12.05 0.26 -23.26
N GLY A 273 -11.35 1.37 -22.97
CA GLY A 273 -11.85 2.71 -23.25
C GLY A 273 -13.09 3.13 -22.45
N GLY A 274 -13.42 2.42 -21.36
CA GLY A 274 -14.61 2.66 -20.54
C GLY A 274 -15.81 1.76 -20.85
N ASP A 275 -15.70 0.92 -21.89
CA ASP A 275 -16.74 0.01 -22.33
C ASP A 275 -16.35 -1.47 -22.11
N ASP A 276 -17.32 -2.35 -21.92
CA ASP A 276 -17.09 -3.80 -21.92
C ASP A 276 -16.34 -4.20 -23.20
N ALA A 277 -15.23 -4.93 -23.05
CA ALA A 277 -14.47 -5.45 -24.17
C ALA A 277 -15.37 -6.37 -25.02
N PRO A 278 -15.20 -6.37 -26.35
CA PRO A 278 -15.87 -7.34 -27.20
C PRO A 278 -15.55 -8.75 -26.71
N GLU A 279 -16.55 -9.64 -26.69
CA GLU A 279 -16.29 -11.05 -26.43
C GLU A 279 -15.21 -11.54 -27.41
N HIS A 280 -14.21 -12.26 -26.88
CA HIS A 280 -13.17 -12.85 -27.72
C HIS A 280 -13.83 -13.88 -28.63
N LEU A 281 -14.06 -13.50 -29.89
CA LEU A 281 -14.47 -14.43 -30.92
C LEU A 281 -13.24 -15.26 -31.29
N ASP A 282 -13.24 -16.52 -30.87
CA ASP A 282 -12.23 -17.49 -31.26
C ASP A 282 -12.28 -17.65 -32.79
N PRO A 283 -11.24 -17.23 -33.54
CA PRO A 283 -11.29 -17.25 -35.01
C PRO A 283 -11.53 -18.65 -35.58
N GLU A 284 -11.11 -19.69 -34.85
CA GLU A 284 -11.26 -21.09 -35.26
C GLU A 284 -12.69 -21.63 -35.06
N ALA A 285 -13.53 -20.97 -34.24
CA ALA A 285 -14.92 -21.38 -34.03
C ALA A 285 -15.86 -20.91 -35.15
N ASP A 286 -15.45 -19.91 -35.95
CA ASP A 286 -16.29 -19.27 -36.97
C ASP A 286 -15.95 -19.69 -38.41
N GLY A 287 -15.15 -20.74 -38.57
CA GLY A 287 -14.93 -21.41 -39.86
C GLY A 287 -14.41 -20.48 -40.98
N ARG A 288 -13.46 -19.59 -40.67
CA ARG A 288 -12.71 -18.81 -41.66
C ARG A 288 -11.21 -19.06 -41.58
#